data_AF-A0A6N8BHE1-F1
#
_entry.id   AF-A0A6N8BHE1-F1
#
_cell.length_a   1.000
_cell.length_b   1.000
_cell.length_c   1.000
_cell.angle_alpha   90.00
_cell.angle_beta   90.00
_cell.angle_gamma   90.00
#
_symmetry.space_group_name_H-M   'P 1'
#
loop_
_entity.id
_entity.type
_entity.pdbx_description
1 polymer ?
#
loop_
_entity_poly.entity_id
_entity_poly.type
_entity_poly.pdbx_seq_one_letter_code
_entity_poly.pdbx_strand_id
1 'polypeptide(L)'
;MGFRDMPGPARVFLGMVAWAVVLWVFTLGNPSFVPAAKFLFMVLVLPNGVAEWLKDKGIFTGSINVYVRIALIIGAGLIWYFYYL
;
A
#
# COMPACT_ATOMS: atom_id res chain seq x y z
N MET A 1 -2.34 24.37 6.39
CA MET A 1 -3.29 23.26 6.11
C MET A 1 -2.76 22.03 6.80
N GLY A 2 -3.49 21.46 7.76
CA GLY A 2 -3.04 20.28 8.47
C GLY A 2 -3.26 19.01 7.64
N PHE A 3 -2.52 17.94 7.90
CA PHE A 3 -2.73 16.62 7.27
C PHE A 3 -4.19 16.11 7.37
N ARG A 4 -4.98 16.64 8.32
CA ARG A 4 -6.40 16.33 8.50
C ARG A 4 -7.32 16.97 7.45
N ASP A 5 -6.90 18.04 6.79
CA ASP A 5 -7.70 18.81 5.82
C ASP A 5 -7.44 18.41 4.37
N MET A 6 -6.45 17.54 4.13
CA MET A 6 -6.13 17.09 2.78
C MET A 6 -7.24 16.17 2.23
N PRO A 7 -7.59 16.27 0.94
CA PRO A 7 -8.49 15.33 0.28
C PRO A 7 -8.00 13.90 0.50
N GLY A 8 -8.91 12.95 0.74
CA GLY A 8 -8.59 11.54 0.97
C GLY A 8 -7.56 10.96 -0.02
N PRO A 9 -7.73 11.18 -1.35
CA PRO A 9 -6.77 10.71 -2.35
C PRO A 9 -5.35 11.25 -2.17
N ALA A 10 -5.22 12.51 -1.74
CA ALA A 10 -3.92 13.13 -1.53
C ALA A 10 -3.19 12.54 -0.31
N ARG A 11 -3.92 12.15 0.74
CA ARG A 11 -3.33 11.48 1.92
C ARG A 11 -2.83 10.08 1.58
N VAL A 12 -3.60 9.33 0.81
CA VAL A 12 -3.21 7.99 0.33
C VAL A 12 -1.94 8.07 -0.50
N PHE A 13 -1.92 9.00 -1.46
CA PHE A 13 -0.76 9.22 -2.31
C PHE A 13 0.48 9.61 -1.49
N LEU A 14 0.35 10.55 -0.55
CA LEU A 14 1.46 10.92 0.34
C LEU A 14 1.94 9.75 1.19
N GLY A 15 1.04 8.90 1.68
CA GLY A 15 1.39 7.68 2.41
C GLY A 15 2.18 6.69 1.54
N MET A 16 1.76 6.48 0.29
CA MET A 16 2.49 5.65 -0.67
C MET A 16 3.88 6.22 -0.95
N VAL A 17 3.99 7.53 -1.19
CA VAL A 17 5.27 8.21 -1.42
C VAL A 17 6.18 8.11 -0.22
N ALA A 18 5.66 8.32 1.01
CA ALA A 18 6.43 8.17 2.24
C ALA A 18 6.99 6.75 2.39
N TRP A 19 6.16 5.72 2.16
CA TRP A 19 6.62 4.33 2.17
C TRP A 19 7.66 4.03 1.09
N ALA A 20 7.48 4.56 -0.12
CA ALA A 20 8.44 4.41 -1.20
C ALA A 20 9.80 5.02 -0.83
N VAL A 21 9.81 6.20 -0.22
CA VAL A 21 11.04 6.86 0.26
C VAL A 21 11.71 6.05 1.36
N VAL A 22 10.95 5.56 2.34
CA VAL A 22 11.50 4.70 3.41
C VAL A 22 12.16 3.47 2.82
N LEU A 23 11.46 2.73 1.97
CA LEU A 23 12.00 1.53 1.34
C LEU A 23 13.20 1.83 0.43
N TRP A 24 13.17 2.95 -0.29
CA TRP A 24 14.28 3.38 -1.11
C TRP A 24 15.55 3.66 -0.28
N VAL A 25 15.42 4.41 0.82
CA VAL A 25 16.54 4.67 1.75
C VAL A 25 17.09 3.36 2.31
N PHE A 26 16.23 2.40 2.66
CA PHE A 26 16.66 1.07 3.08
C PHE A 26 17.44 0.30 2.00
N THR A 27 17.08 0.47 0.72
CA THR A 27 17.78 -0.20 -0.39
C THR A 27 19.13 0.44 -0.78
N LEU A 28 19.36 1.73 -0.48
CA LEU A 28 20.62 2.42 -0.83
C LEU A 28 21.86 1.80 -0.15
N GLY A 29 21.71 1.27 1.06
CA GLY A 29 22.79 0.62 1.81
C GLY A 29 22.87 -0.90 1.63
N ASN A 30 21.85 -1.54 1.02
CA ASN A 30 21.76 -2.98 0.86
C ASN A 30 20.99 -3.35 -0.42
N PRO A 31 21.67 -3.51 -1.57
CA PRO A 31 21.04 -3.84 -2.86
C PRO A 31 20.31 -5.19 -2.84
N SER A 32 20.76 -6.13 -2.00
CA SER A 32 20.08 -7.42 -1.77
C SER A 32 18.69 -7.27 -1.14
N PHE A 33 18.38 -6.11 -0.56
CA PHE A 33 17.08 -5.82 0.04
C PHE A 33 16.03 -5.37 -0.98
N VAL A 34 16.42 -5.07 -2.22
CA VAL A 34 15.51 -4.62 -3.29
C VAL A 34 14.31 -5.56 -3.52
N PRO A 35 14.47 -6.90 -3.56
CA PRO A 35 13.33 -7.81 -3.71
C PRO A 35 12.35 -7.73 -2.52
N ALA A 36 12.87 -7.65 -1.30
CA ALA A 36 12.05 -7.50 -0.10
C ALA A 36 11.31 -6.15 -0.08
N ALA A 37 11.98 -5.07 -0.47
CA ALA A 37 11.37 -3.75 -0.60
C ALA A 37 10.23 -3.74 -1.63
N LYS A 38 10.43 -4.38 -2.80
CA LYS A 38 9.37 -4.53 -3.80
C LYS A 38 8.19 -5.34 -3.27
N PHE A 39 8.45 -6.43 -2.54
CA PHE A 39 7.40 -7.24 -1.91
C PHE A 39 6.59 -6.40 -0.91
N LEU A 40 7.25 -5.72 0.03
CA LEU A 40 6.58 -4.88 1.02
C LEU A 40 5.73 -3.80 0.34
N PHE A 41 6.26 -3.17 -0.70
CA PHE A 41 5.52 -2.13 -1.42
C PHE A 41 4.32 -2.70 -2.18
N MET A 42 4.49 -3.78 -2.95
CA MET A 42 3.42 -4.33 -3.80
C MET A 42 2.36 -5.10 -3.01
N VAL A 43 2.72 -5.76 -1.91
CA VAL A 43 1.82 -6.65 -1.16
C VAL A 43 1.21 -5.96 0.05
N LEU A 44 1.90 -4.99 0.66
CA LEU A 44 1.40 -4.33 1.87
C LEU A 44 0.99 -2.88 1.61
N VAL A 45 1.82 -2.09 0.91
CA VAL A 45 1.55 -0.66 0.73
C VAL A 45 0.48 -0.40 -0.33
N LEU A 46 0.62 -1.01 -1.51
CA LEU A 46 -0.30 -0.87 -2.63
C LEU A 46 -1.73 -1.28 -2.27
N PRO A 47 -1.97 -2.47 -1.69
CA PRO A 47 -3.32 -2.91 -1.32
C PRO A 47 -4.00 -2.02 -0.29
N ASN A 48 -3.23 -1.50 0.68
CA ASN A 48 -3.76 -0.54 1.65
C ASN A 48 -4.20 0.75 0.98
N GLY A 49 -3.39 1.28 0.06
CA GLY A 49 -3.75 2.49 -0.65
C GLY A 49 -4.93 2.30 -1.63
N VAL A 50 -5.03 1.13 -2.28
CA VAL A 50 -6.21 0.76 -3.07
C VAL A 50 -7.47 0.67 -2.20
N ALA A 51 -7.39 0.03 -1.04
CA ALA A 51 -8.52 -0.06 -0.11
C ALA A 51 -8.98 1.32 0.38
N GLU A 52 -8.04 2.20 0.70
CA GLU A 52 -8.34 3.57 1.13
C GLU A 52 -8.96 4.40 0.00
N TRP A 53 -8.47 4.25 -1.23
CA TRP A 53 -9.08 4.86 -2.42
C TRP A 53 -10.50 4.35 -2.70
N LEU A 54 -10.74 3.05 -2.53
CA LEU A 54 -12.08 2.46 -2.66
C LEU A 54 -13.05 2.97 -1.58
N LYS A 55 -12.54 3.20 -0.36
CA LYS A 55 -13.28 3.83 0.73
C LYS A 55 -13.62 5.29 0.40
N ASP A 56 -12.65 6.06 -0.11
CA ASP A 56 -12.86 7.45 -0.51
C ASP A 56 -13.88 7.60 -1.64
N LYS A 57 -13.96 6.59 -2.52
CA LYS A 57 -15.00 6.49 -3.56
C LYS A 57 -16.38 6.11 -3.04
N GLY A 58 -16.52 5.80 -1.74
CA GLY A 58 -17.79 5.38 -1.14
C GLY A 58 -18.22 3.96 -1.51
N ILE A 59 -17.35 3.17 -2.15
CA ILE A 59 -17.67 1.79 -2.57
C ILE A 59 -17.79 0.87 -1.34
N PHE A 60 -16.97 1.11 -0.31
CA PHE A 60 -16.99 0.36 0.94
C PHE A 60 -16.97 1.31 2.14
N THR A 61 -18.00 1.24 2.98
CA THR A 61 -18.11 2.04 4.21
C THR A 61 -18.28 1.12 5.43
N GLY A 62 -17.72 1.53 6.58
CA GLY A 62 -17.82 0.78 7.84
C GLY A 62 -16.84 -0.40 7.99
N SER A 63 -17.21 -1.38 8.82
CA SER A 63 -16.37 -2.51 9.23
C SER A 63 -15.93 -3.43 8.08
N ILE A 64 -16.61 -3.36 6.92
CA ILE A 64 -16.26 -4.17 5.74
C ILE A 64 -14.88 -3.79 5.15
N ASN A 65 -14.42 -2.56 5.38
CA ASN A 65 -13.14 -2.07 4.88
C ASN A 65 -11.94 -2.87 5.43
N VAL A 66 -12.05 -3.41 6.65
CA VAL A 66 -10.99 -4.25 7.24
C VAL A 66 -10.89 -5.57 6.46
N TYR A 67 -12.02 -6.20 6.15
CA TYR A 67 -12.05 -7.43 5.36
C TYR A 67 -11.58 -7.21 3.92
N VAL A 68 -11.95 -6.08 3.30
CA VAL A 68 -11.48 -5.72 1.96
C VAL A 68 -9.98 -5.52 1.93
N ARG A 69 -9.39 -4.87 2.94
CA ARG A 69 -7.92 -4.74 3.07
C ARG A 69 -7.24 -6.10 3.16
N ILE A 70 -7.74 -6.97 4.03
CA ILE A 70 -7.18 -8.31 4.20
C ILE A 70 -7.29 -9.11 2.89
N ALA A 71 -8.44 -9.06 2.21
CA ALA A 71 -8.63 -9.71 0.92
C ALA A 71 -7.68 -9.17 -0.16
N LEU A 72 -7.47 -7.85 -0.23
CA LEU A 72 -6.54 -7.24 -1.16
C LEU A 72 -5.07 -7.59 -0.86
N ILE A 73 -4.69 -7.67 0.41
CA ILE A 73 -3.34 -8.08 0.82
C ILE A 73 -3.09 -9.56 0.49
N ILE A 74 -4.05 -10.43 0.81
CA ILE A 74 -3.97 -11.86 0.46
C ILE A 74 -3.91 -12.02 -1.07
N GLY A 75 -4.78 -11.32 -1.81
CA GLY A 75 -4.78 -11.34 -3.26
C GLY A 75 -3.45 -10.86 -3.86
N ALA A 76 -2.92 -9.75 -3.37
CA ALA A 76 -1.61 -9.25 -3.80
C ALA A 76 -0.47 -10.21 -3.46
N GLY A 77 -0.53 -10.87 -2.30
CA GLY A 77 0.43 -11.90 -1.89
C GLY A 77 0.38 -13.12 -2.80
N LEU A 78 -0.81 -13.57 -3.19
CA LEU A 78 -0.98 -14.67 -4.15
C LEU A 78 -0.48 -14.28 -5.55
N ILE A 79 -0.81 -13.09 -6.03
CA ILE A 79 -0.30 -12.57 -7.32
C ILE A 79 1.23 -12.52 -7.30
N TRP A 80 1.82 -12.04 -6.21
CA TRP A 80 3.27 -12.03 -6.06
C TRP A 80 3.85 -13.44 -6.09
N TYR A 81 3.25 -14.39 -5.36
CA TYR A 81 3.68 -15.78 -5.33
C TYR A 81 3.67 -16.43 -6.72
N PHE A 82 2.62 -16.24 -7.52
CA PHE A 82 2.53 -16.86 -8.85
C PHE A 82 3.32 -16.15 -9.96
N TYR A 83 3.63 -14.87 -9.79
CA TYR A 83 4.30 -14.08 -10.83
C TYR A 83 5.81 -13.92 -10.61
N TYR A 84 6.27 -13.99 -9.36
CA TYR A 84 7.66 -13.71 -8.98
C TYR A 84 8.43 -14.93 -8.43
N LEU A 85 7.74 -16.05 -8.15
CA LEU A 85 8.31 -17.29 -7.63
C LEU A 85 8.15 -18.41 -8.66
#